data_AF-A0A4Q7PLU5-F1
#
_entry.id   AF-A0A4Q7PLU5-F1
#
_cell.length_a   1.000
_cell.length_b   1.000
_cell.length_c   1.000
_cell.angle_alpha   90.00
_cell.angle_beta   90.00
_cell.angle_gamma   90.00
#
_symmetry.space_group_name_H-M   'P 1'
#
loop_
_entity.id
_entity.type
_entity.pdbx_description
1 polymer ?
#
loop_
_entity_poly.entity_id
_entity_poly.type
_entity_poly.pdbx_seq_one_letter_code
_entity_poly.pdbx_strand_id
1 'polypeptide(L)'
;METMTQLMELDLLSLLIGIFMILSALVSIFTLVSKFLAYIGRPLKWIRGKDQDHALLLTTASALSELQKKQEEDVRQSIRHDKEIKADLENLLQMFLDKEIDDWRWEILDFASALSSGRQYSKEQFTHVFAIFEKYEQVLETNNLTNGQTAMSMEVINEIYKERLKNGFATF
;
A
#
# COMPACT_ATOMS: atom_id res chain seq x y z
N MET A 1 -56.64 -16.97 61.84
CA MET A 1 -57.54 -17.72 60.93
C MET A 1 -58.87 -17.00 60.67
N GLU A 2 -59.10 -15.77 61.16
CA GLU A 2 -60.29 -14.96 60.80
C GLU A 2 -60.01 -13.94 59.68
N THR A 3 -58.81 -13.36 59.63
CA THR A 3 -58.45 -12.36 58.59
C THR A 3 -58.28 -12.96 57.20
N MET A 4 -57.94 -14.25 57.11
CA MET A 4 -57.75 -14.96 55.84
C MET A 4 -59.08 -15.33 55.18
N THR A 5 -60.17 -15.40 55.94
CA THR A 5 -61.50 -15.83 55.43
C THR A 5 -62.27 -14.66 54.81
N GLN A 6 -62.09 -13.44 55.32
CA GLN A 6 -62.71 -12.22 54.77
C GLN A 6 -62.11 -11.78 53.43
N LEU A 7 -60.85 -12.12 53.16
CA LEU A 7 -60.20 -11.86 51.86
C LEU A 7 -60.76 -12.74 50.73
N MET A 8 -61.45 -13.84 51.06
CA MET A 8 -61.96 -14.82 50.09
C MET A 8 -63.41 -14.57 49.62
N GLU A 9 -64.10 -13.57 50.19
CA GLU A 9 -65.41 -13.07 49.73
C GLU A 9 -65.30 -11.87 48.78
N LEU A 10 -64.08 -11.36 48.53
CA LEU A 10 -63.89 -10.22 47.65
C LEU A 10 -64.13 -10.63 46.18
N ASP A 11 -65.07 -9.94 45.51
CA ASP A 11 -65.34 -10.14 44.09
C ASP A 11 -64.06 -9.89 43.25
N LEU A 12 -63.60 -10.92 42.54
CA LEU A 12 -62.34 -10.94 41.80
C LEU A 12 -62.26 -9.78 40.80
N LEU A 13 -63.42 -9.38 40.25
CA LEU A 13 -63.56 -8.27 39.31
C LEU A 13 -63.32 -6.91 40.00
N SER A 14 -63.78 -6.75 41.24
CA SER A 14 -63.52 -5.55 42.05
C SER A 14 -62.04 -5.41 42.43
N LEU A 15 -61.35 -6.53 42.70
CA LEU A 15 -59.92 -6.52 42.99
C LEU A 15 -59.09 -6.12 41.76
N LEU A 16 -59.47 -6.60 40.57
CA LEU A 16 -58.81 -6.26 39.31
C LEU A 16 -58.99 -4.78 38.93
N ILE A 17 -60.20 -4.23 39.09
CA ILE A 17 -60.46 -2.80 38.87
C ILE A 17 -59.67 -1.95 39.87
N GLY A 18 -59.61 -2.36 41.14
CA GLY A 18 -58.83 -1.66 42.17
C GLY A 18 -57.33 -1.57 41.82
N ILE A 19 -56.74 -2.68 41.37
CA ILE A 19 -55.34 -2.70 40.92
C ILE A 19 -55.14 -1.79 39.70
N PHE A 20 -56.06 -1.82 38.73
CA PHE A 20 -55.96 -0.97 37.55
C PHE A 20 -56.08 0.51 37.88
N MET A 21 -56.95 0.88 38.84
CA MET A 21 -57.08 2.25 39.33
C MET A 21 -55.80 2.74 40.02
N ILE A 22 -55.17 1.89 40.84
CA ILE A 22 -53.89 2.21 41.51
C ILE A 22 -52.77 2.38 40.48
N LEU A 23 -52.68 1.49 39.48
CA LEU A 23 -51.70 1.58 38.40
C LEU A 23 -51.91 2.85 37.55
N SER A 24 -53.15 3.16 37.19
CA SER A 24 -53.50 4.36 36.44
C SER A 24 -53.15 5.64 37.21
N ALA A 25 -53.42 5.67 38.52
CA ALA A 25 -53.04 6.78 39.40
C ALA A 25 -51.52 6.96 39.48
N LEU A 26 -50.76 5.87 39.64
CA LEU A 26 -49.29 5.91 39.67
C LEU A 26 -48.70 6.45 38.37
N VAL A 27 -49.18 5.96 37.22
CA VAL A 27 -48.75 6.45 35.90
C VAL A 27 -49.08 7.94 35.75
N SER A 28 -50.28 8.35 36.15
CA SER A 28 -50.72 9.74 36.09
C SER A 28 -49.84 10.67 36.93
N ILE A 29 -49.50 10.27 38.16
CA ILE A 29 -48.60 11.03 39.04
C ILE A 29 -47.21 11.15 38.41
N PHE A 30 -46.65 10.07 37.87
CA PHE A 30 -45.35 10.10 37.21
C PHE A 30 -45.33 11.04 35.99
N THR A 31 -46.41 11.06 35.20
CA THR A 31 -46.53 11.97 34.05
C THR A 31 -46.67 13.45 34.46
N LEU A 32 -47.34 13.73 35.57
CA LEU A 32 -47.44 15.09 36.13
C LEU A 32 -46.08 15.57 36.67
N VAL A 33 -45.39 14.73 37.45
CA VAL A 33 -44.06 15.05 38.00
C VAL A 33 -43.04 15.29 36.90
N SER A 34 -43.06 14.46 35.85
CA SER A 34 -42.16 14.63 34.70
C SER A 34 -42.42 15.94 33.92
N LYS A 35 -43.68 16.30 33.68
CA LYS A 35 -44.04 17.60 33.06
C LYS A 35 -43.71 18.80 33.96
N PHE A 36 -43.91 18.68 35.27
CA PHE A 36 -43.60 19.73 36.24
C PHE A 36 -42.10 20.00 36.34
N LEU A 37 -41.27 18.95 36.33
CA LEU A 37 -39.81 19.06 36.28
C LEU A 37 -39.32 19.70 34.97
N ALA A 38 -39.99 19.42 33.85
CA ALA A 38 -39.72 20.09 32.59
C ALA A 38 -40.06 21.60 32.65
N TYR A 39 -41.18 21.98 33.29
CA TYR A 39 -41.59 23.37 33.49
C TYR A 39 -40.63 24.17 34.40
N ILE A 40 -40.05 23.53 35.42
CA ILE A 40 -39.06 24.14 36.34
C ILE A 40 -37.66 24.30 35.70
N GLY A 41 -37.48 23.86 34.45
CA GLY A 41 -36.22 24.04 33.70
C GLY A 41 -35.08 23.10 34.12
N ARG A 42 -35.37 22.10 34.98
CA ARG A 42 -34.46 20.99 35.30
C ARG A 42 -35.06 19.69 34.77
N PRO A 43 -35.01 19.44 33.45
CA PRO A 43 -35.46 18.18 32.89
C PRO A 43 -34.69 17.03 33.57
N LEU A 44 -35.41 15.94 33.87
CA LEU A 44 -34.84 14.72 34.46
C LEU A 44 -33.58 14.33 33.67
N LYS A 45 -32.42 14.15 34.35
CA LYS A 45 -31.09 13.93 33.71
C LYS A 45 -31.11 12.87 32.60
N TRP A 46 -31.96 11.85 32.73
CA TRP A 46 -32.17 10.76 31.77
C TRP A 46 -32.65 11.21 30.38
N ILE A 47 -33.53 12.21 30.31
CA ILE A 47 -34.08 12.69 29.04
C ILE A 47 -33.02 13.49 28.28
N ARG A 48 -32.26 14.32 29.01
CA ARG A 48 -31.18 15.14 28.43
C ARG A 48 -30.01 14.28 27.89
N GLY A 49 -29.71 13.17 28.56
CA GLY A 49 -28.70 12.21 28.11
C GLY A 49 -29.06 11.58 26.77
N LYS A 50 -30.34 11.22 26.56
CA LYS A 50 -30.78 10.54 25.33
C LYS A 50 -30.63 11.42 24.07
N ASP A 51 -30.90 12.72 24.18
CA ASP A 51 -30.73 13.65 23.06
C ASP A 51 -29.25 13.93 22.75
N GLN A 52 -28.41 14.02 23.79
CA GLN A 52 -26.96 14.18 23.64
C GLN A 52 -26.30 12.94 23.04
N ASP A 53 -26.71 11.75 23.48
CA ASP A 53 -26.25 10.48 22.92
C ASP A 53 -26.65 10.37 21.45
N HIS A 54 -27.86 10.77 21.07
CA HIS A 54 -28.29 10.72 19.68
C HIS A 54 -27.51 11.70 18.79
N ALA A 55 -27.25 12.91 19.28
CA ALA A 55 -26.39 13.88 18.59
C ALA A 55 -24.96 13.33 18.42
N LEU A 56 -24.39 12.74 19.47
CA LEU A 56 -23.06 12.15 19.43
C LEU A 56 -22.99 10.98 18.44
N LEU A 57 -24.01 10.10 18.43
CA LEU A 57 -24.11 9.00 17.48
C LEU A 57 -24.21 9.49 16.04
N LEU A 58 -24.99 10.53 15.77
CA LEU A 58 -25.08 11.13 14.44
C LEU A 58 -23.74 11.71 14.00
N THR A 59 -23.06 12.45 14.87
CA THR A 59 -21.72 13.00 14.56
C THR A 59 -20.67 11.92 14.35
N THR A 60 -20.74 10.83 15.12
CA THR A 60 -19.83 9.69 14.99
C THR A 60 -20.11 8.94 13.70
N ALA A 61 -21.39 8.71 13.36
CA ALA A 61 -21.79 8.06 12.11
C ALA A 61 -21.39 8.90 10.88
N SER A 62 -21.55 10.22 10.93
CA SER A 62 -21.10 11.11 9.85
C SER A 62 -19.58 11.12 9.72
N ALA A 63 -18.85 11.19 10.83
CA ALA A 63 -17.39 11.14 10.83
C ALA A 63 -16.85 9.80 10.31
N LEU A 64 -17.50 8.69 10.68
CA LEU A 64 -17.17 7.35 10.16
C LEU A 64 -17.42 7.27 8.64
N SER A 65 -18.53 7.83 8.16
CA SER A 65 -18.81 7.87 6.72
C SER A 65 -17.78 8.71 5.95
N GLU A 66 -17.34 9.83 6.52
CA GLU A 66 -16.30 10.67 5.93
C GLU A 66 -14.94 9.96 5.93
N LEU A 67 -14.57 9.32 7.03
CA LEU A 67 -13.35 8.52 7.12
C LEU A 67 -13.36 7.36 6.12
N GLN A 68 -14.50 6.69 5.94
CA GLN A 68 -14.63 5.59 4.98
C GLN A 68 -14.43 6.10 3.55
N LYS A 69 -15.02 7.25 3.18
CA LYS A 69 -14.80 7.89 1.88
C LYS A 69 -13.33 8.29 1.70
N LYS A 70 -12.71 8.87 2.73
CA LYS A 70 -11.30 9.24 2.69
C LYS A 70 -10.42 8.00 2.53
N GLN A 71 -10.70 6.92 3.24
CA GLN A 71 -9.97 5.67 3.11
C GLN A 71 -10.11 5.07 1.70
N GLU A 72 -11.31 5.10 1.10
CA GLU A 72 -11.51 4.67 -0.28
C GLU A 72 -10.66 5.50 -1.27
N GLU A 73 -10.61 6.82 -1.08
CA GLU A 73 -9.79 7.71 -1.90
C GLU A 73 -8.29 7.50 -1.67
N ASP A 74 -7.85 7.39 -0.41
CA ASP A 74 -6.45 7.13 -0.05
C ASP A 74 -5.96 5.79 -0.64
N VAL A 75 -6.80 4.75 -0.59
CA VAL A 75 -6.50 3.46 -1.23
C VAL A 75 -6.44 3.60 -2.75
N ARG A 76 -7.38 4.33 -3.36
CA ARG A 76 -7.36 4.59 -4.81
C ARG A 76 -6.10 5.34 -5.23
N GLN A 77 -5.69 6.35 -4.47
CA GLN A 77 -4.46 7.11 -4.72
C GLN A 77 -3.21 6.24 -4.52
N SER A 78 -3.17 5.41 -3.48
CA SER A 78 -2.07 4.46 -3.27
C SER A 78 -1.92 3.51 -4.45
N ILE A 79 -3.02 2.90 -4.92
CA ILE A 79 -3.00 1.99 -6.09
C ILE A 79 -2.50 2.73 -7.34
N ARG A 80 -2.87 3.99 -7.52
CA ARG A 80 -2.41 4.80 -8.64
C ARG A 80 -0.91 5.10 -8.54
N HIS A 81 -0.43 5.55 -7.39
CA HIS A 81 1.00 5.82 -7.17
C HIS A 81 1.84 4.55 -7.30
N ASP A 82 1.38 3.41 -6.80
CA ASP A 82 2.10 2.13 -6.97
C ASP A 82 2.28 1.76 -8.44
N LYS A 83 1.28 2.02 -9.28
CA LYS A 83 1.38 1.83 -10.73
C LYS A 83 2.35 2.80 -11.39
N GLU A 84 2.29 4.08 -11.01
CA GLU A 84 3.21 5.11 -11.52
C GLU A 84 4.66 4.78 -11.13
N ILE A 85 4.92 4.46 -9.86
CA ILE A 85 6.23 4.05 -9.36
C ILE A 85 6.75 2.81 -10.09
N LYS A 86 5.88 1.81 -10.32
CA LYS A 86 6.28 0.60 -11.05
C LYS A 86 6.71 0.94 -12.48
N ALA A 87 5.94 1.76 -13.19
CA ALA A 87 6.25 2.18 -14.55
C ALA A 87 7.56 2.99 -14.60
N ASP A 88 7.76 3.92 -13.65
CA ASP A 88 8.98 4.71 -13.56
C ASP A 88 10.21 3.83 -13.25
N LEU A 89 10.06 2.80 -12.41
CA LEU A 89 11.12 1.84 -12.12
C LEU A 89 11.46 0.98 -13.35
N GLU A 90 10.46 0.53 -14.11
CA GLU A 90 10.65 -0.19 -15.37
C GLU A 90 11.41 0.68 -16.38
N ASN A 91 11.04 1.96 -16.50
CA ASN A 91 11.75 2.92 -17.36
C ASN A 91 13.20 3.14 -16.92
N LEU A 92 13.44 3.31 -15.62
CA LEU A 92 14.77 3.51 -15.07
C LEU A 92 15.67 2.28 -15.31
N LEU A 93 15.11 1.08 -15.15
CA LEU A 93 15.82 -0.17 -15.43
C LEU A 93 16.23 -0.25 -16.90
N GLN A 94 15.33 0.13 -17.82
CA GLN A 94 15.63 0.15 -19.25
C GLN A 94 16.76 1.15 -19.56
N MET A 95 16.68 2.38 -19.05
CA MET A 95 17.73 3.39 -19.24
C MET A 95 19.08 2.93 -18.68
N PHE A 96 19.08 2.23 -17.55
CA PHE A 96 20.31 1.68 -16.98
C PHE A 96 20.91 0.57 -17.86
N LEU A 97 20.08 -0.35 -18.37
CA LEU A 97 20.52 -1.39 -19.28
C LEU A 97 21.10 -0.80 -20.58
N ASP A 98 20.41 0.18 -21.17
CA ASP A 98 20.88 0.85 -22.39
C ASP A 98 22.25 1.52 -22.17
N LYS A 99 22.42 2.18 -21.01
CA LYS A 99 23.70 2.79 -20.62
C LYS A 99 24.82 1.75 -20.46
N GLU A 100 24.57 0.65 -19.74
CA GLU A 100 25.59 -0.40 -19.55
C GLU A 100 26.01 -1.04 -20.88
N ILE A 101 25.06 -1.25 -21.79
CA ILE A 101 25.32 -1.73 -23.14
C ILE A 101 26.25 -0.77 -23.88
N ASP A 102 25.99 0.54 -23.81
CA ASP A 102 26.81 1.55 -24.47
C ASP A 102 28.20 1.70 -23.84
N ASP A 103 28.30 1.60 -22.52
CA ASP A 103 29.57 1.61 -21.79
C ASP A 103 30.46 0.41 -22.21
N TRP A 104 29.89 -0.81 -22.26
CA TRP A 104 30.62 -1.99 -22.73
C TRP A 104 31.04 -1.88 -24.20
N ARG A 105 30.16 -1.37 -25.07
CA ARG A 105 30.49 -1.11 -26.48
C ARG A 105 31.68 -0.18 -26.58
N TRP A 106 31.64 0.94 -25.84
CA TRP A 106 32.70 1.92 -25.86
C TRP A 106 34.04 1.29 -25.42
N GLU A 107 34.02 0.47 -24.37
CA GLU A 107 35.24 -0.19 -23.88
C GLU A 107 35.84 -1.17 -24.91
N ILE A 108 34.99 -1.98 -25.57
CA ILE A 108 35.44 -2.90 -26.63
C ILE A 108 36.00 -2.13 -27.83
N LEU A 109 35.33 -1.05 -28.24
CA LEU A 109 35.74 -0.20 -29.36
C LEU A 109 37.07 0.52 -29.06
N ASP A 110 37.19 1.12 -27.88
CA ASP A 110 38.40 1.82 -27.45
C ASP A 110 39.59 0.85 -27.35
N PHE A 111 39.37 -0.33 -26.78
CA PHE A 111 40.42 -1.34 -26.69
C PHE A 111 40.90 -1.81 -28.06
N ALA A 112 39.97 -2.09 -29.00
CA ALA A 112 40.31 -2.44 -30.37
C ALA A 112 41.08 -1.31 -31.07
N SER A 113 40.60 -0.07 -30.96
CA SER A 113 41.26 1.12 -31.50
C SER A 113 42.67 1.29 -30.96
N ALA A 114 42.84 1.13 -29.64
CA ALA A 114 44.13 1.22 -28.99
C ALA A 114 45.10 0.12 -29.46
N LEU A 115 44.63 -1.12 -29.63
CA LEU A 115 45.43 -2.19 -30.21
C LEU A 115 45.83 -1.89 -31.66
N SER A 116 44.90 -1.40 -32.49
CA SER A 116 45.19 -1.00 -33.87
C SER A 116 46.19 0.16 -33.95
N SER A 117 46.24 1.02 -32.92
CA SER A 117 47.24 2.09 -32.81
C SER A 117 48.65 1.59 -32.40
N GLY A 118 48.80 0.29 -32.14
CA GLY A 118 50.06 -0.34 -31.72
C GLY A 118 50.28 -0.35 -30.21
N ARG A 119 49.30 0.08 -29.39
CA ARG A 119 49.40 0.00 -27.94
C ARG A 119 49.47 -1.47 -27.51
N GLN A 120 50.32 -1.75 -26.54
CA GLN A 120 50.49 -3.08 -25.98
C GLN A 120 49.73 -3.20 -24.67
N TYR A 121 49.15 -4.37 -24.44
CA TYR A 121 48.35 -4.69 -23.27
C TYR A 121 48.77 -6.05 -22.72
N SER A 122 48.60 -6.25 -21.41
CA SER A 122 48.88 -7.52 -20.74
C SER A 122 47.78 -8.56 -21.03
N LYS A 123 48.07 -9.83 -20.79
CA LYS A 123 47.10 -10.93 -20.97
C LYS A 123 45.83 -10.72 -20.11
N GLU A 124 45.99 -10.16 -18.93
CA GLU A 124 44.90 -9.87 -17.99
C GLU A 124 43.94 -8.81 -18.58
N GLN A 125 44.47 -7.79 -19.26
CA GLN A 125 43.66 -6.77 -19.91
C GLN A 125 42.86 -7.32 -21.08
N PHE A 126 43.43 -8.23 -21.87
CA PHE A 126 42.65 -8.98 -22.88
C PHE A 126 41.55 -9.82 -22.23
N THR A 127 41.88 -10.53 -21.14
CA THR A 127 40.92 -11.37 -20.42
C THR A 127 39.74 -10.55 -19.88
N HIS A 128 40.02 -9.32 -19.41
CA HIS A 128 38.98 -8.39 -18.98
C HIS A 128 38.02 -8.03 -20.10
N VAL A 129 38.53 -7.64 -21.27
CA VAL A 129 37.70 -7.25 -22.42
C VAL A 129 36.90 -8.43 -22.97
N PHE A 130 37.45 -9.65 -22.96
CA PHE A 130 36.68 -10.85 -23.30
C PHE A 130 35.51 -11.08 -22.35
N ALA A 131 35.71 -10.90 -21.04
CA ALA A 131 34.64 -11.04 -20.06
C ALA A 131 33.56 -9.95 -20.21
N ILE A 132 33.94 -8.74 -20.62
CA ILE A 132 32.99 -7.68 -20.94
C ILE A 132 32.17 -8.04 -22.18
N PHE A 133 32.82 -8.51 -23.24
CA PHE A 133 32.14 -8.92 -24.47
C PHE A 133 31.15 -10.08 -24.21
N GLU A 134 31.52 -11.06 -23.40
CA GLU A 134 30.62 -12.15 -23.01
C GLU A 134 29.37 -11.64 -22.28
N LYS A 135 29.53 -10.74 -21.30
CA LYS A 135 28.40 -10.10 -20.60
C LYS A 135 27.52 -9.30 -21.56
N TYR A 136 28.13 -8.54 -22.46
CA TYR A 136 27.44 -7.76 -23.47
C TYR A 136 26.58 -8.66 -24.36
N GLU A 137 27.14 -9.74 -24.92
CA GLU A 137 26.40 -10.68 -25.77
C GLU A 137 25.25 -11.36 -25.00
N GLN A 138 25.49 -11.78 -23.75
CA GLN A 138 24.45 -12.39 -22.92
C GLN A 138 23.28 -11.43 -22.66
N VAL A 139 23.57 -10.16 -22.37
CA VAL A 139 22.53 -9.14 -22.16
C VAL A 139 21.77 -8.86 -23.45
N LEU A 140 22.45 -8.79 -24.59
CA LEU A 140 21.77 -8.61 -25.87
C LEU A 140 20.84 -9.79 -26.19
N GLU A 141 21.31 -11.02 -26.02
CA GLU A 141 20.52 -12.23 -26.27
C GLU A 141 19.30 -12.29 -25.35
N THR A 142 19.50 -12.09 -24.04
CA THR A 142 18.43 -12.14 -23.04
C THR A 142 17.34 -11.09 -23.29
N ASN A 143 17.72 -9.94 -23.87
CA ASN A 143 16.81 -8.84 -24.16
C ASN A 143 16.37 -8.78 -25.64
N ASN A 144 16.72 -9.77 -26.47
CA ASN A 144 16.45 -9.82 -27.91
C ASN A 144 16.92 -8.57 -28.68
N LEU A 145 18.08 -8.03 -28.29
CA LEU A 145 18.70 -6.86 -28.91
C LEU A 145 19.75 -7.30 -29.93
N THR A 146 19.88 -6.56 -31.02
CA THR A 146 20.88 -6.84 -32.06
C THR A 146 22.24 -6.25 -31.69
N ASN A 147 23.32 -7.00 -31.95
CA ASN A 147 24.67 -6.45 -31.84
C ASN A 147 24.89 -5.37 -32.91
N GLY A 148 25.16 -4.14 -32.47
CA GLY A 148 25.32 -2.99 -33.34
C GLY A 148 26.65 -2.95 -34.08
N GLN A 149 27.79 -3.09 -33.38
CA GLN A 149 29.12 -2.78 -33.94
C GLN A 149 30.33 -3.45 -33.24
N THR A 150 30.15 -4.29 -32.22
CA THR A 150 31.29 -4.82 -31.43
C THR A 150 31.92 -6.08 -32.04
N ALA A 151 31.19 -6.81 -32.88
CA ALA A 151 31.67 -8.08 -33.46
C ALA A 151 32.99 -7.92 -34.23
N MET A 152 33.10 -6.89 -35.08
CA MET A 152 34.33 -6.60 -35.84
C MET A 152 35.50 -6.23 -34.93
N SER A 153 35.26 -5.39 -33.93
CA SER A 153 36.28 -5.04 -32.93
C SER A 153 36.75 -6.26 -32.16
N MET A 154 35.82 -7.15 -31.81
CA MET A 154 36.14 -8.39 -31.13
C MET A 154 36.94 -9.36 -32.01
N GLU A 155 36.71 -9.36 -33.32
CA GLU A 155 37.54 -10.11 -34.28
C GLU A 155 38.98 -9.59 -34.27
N VAL A 156 39.19 -8.28 -34.40
CA VAL A 156 40.51 -7.63 -34.34
C VAL A 156 41.23 -7.94 -33.02
N ILE A 157 40.54 -7.80 -31.88
CA ILE A 157 41.11 -8.09 -30.56
C ILE A 157 41.54 -9.57 -30.48
N ASN A 158 40.72 -10.50 -30.97
CA ASN A 158 41.03 -11.92 -30.95
C ASN A 158 42.23 -12.29 -31.83
N GLU A 159 42.36 -11.68 -33.01
CA GLU A 159 43.50 -11.91 -33.90
C GLU A 159 44.81 -11.48 -33.23
N ILE A 160 44.84 -10.27 -32.68
CA ILE A 160 46.02 -9.74 -31.99
C ILE A 160 46.34 -10.57 -30.76
N TYR A 161 45.33 -10.99 -29.98
CA TYR A 161 45.52 -11.88 -28.84
C TYR A 161 46.17 -13.21 -29.23
N LYS A 162 45.69 -13.85 -30.32
CA LYS A 162 46.25 -15.11 -30.84
C LYS A 162 47.70 -14.93 -31.32
N GLU A 163 48.03 -13.80 -31.92
CA GLU A 163 49.40 -13.48 -32.32
C GLU A 163 50.31 -13.35 -31.08
N ARG A 164 49.86 -12.63 -30.04
CA ARG A 164 50.61 -12.46 -28.79
C ARG A 164 50.80 -13.77 -28.03
N LEU A 165 49.85 -14.70 -28.11
CA LEU A 165 50.03 -16.04 -27.53
C LEU A 165 51.15 -16.83 -28.22
N LYS A 166 51.38 -16.60 -29.53
CA LYS A 166 52.47 -17.26 -30.29
C LYS A 166 53.81 -16.57 -30.07
N ASN A 167 53.82 -15.24 -30.07
CA ASN A 167 55.03 -14.43 -30.09
C ASN A 167 55.46 -13.94 -28.68
N GLY A 168 54.64 -14.19 -27.67
CA GLY A 168 54.81 -13.69 -26.31
C GLY A 168 54.06 -12.36 -26.07
N PHE A 169 53.53 -12.20 -24.86
CA PHE A 169 53.06 -10.90 -24.39
C PHE A 169 54.27 -10.04 -24.03
N ALA A 170 54.16 -8.74 -24.25
CA ALA A 170 55.19 -7.82 -23.84
C ALA A 170 55.31 -7.83 -22.30
N THR A 171 56.50 -8.14 -21.82
CA THR A 171 56.91 -7.88 -20.44
C THR A 171 57.07 -6.37 -20.27
N PHE A 172 56.19 -5.76 -19.48
CA PHE A 172 56.31 -4.38 -19.01
C PHE A 172 57.17 -4.34 -17.75
#